data_AF-A0A193GNA8-F1
#
_entry.id   AF-A0A193GNA8-F1
#
_cell.length_a   1.000
_cell.length_b   1.000
_cell.length_c   1.000
_cell.angle_alpha   90.00
_cell.angle_beta   90.00
_cell.angle_gamma   90.00
#
_symmetry.space_group_name_H-M   'P 1'
#
loop_
_entity.id
_entity.type
_entity.pdbx_description
1 polymer ?
#
loop_
_entity_poly.entity_id
_entity_poly.type
_entity_poly.pdbx_seq_one_letter_code
_entity_poly.pdbx_strand_id
1 'polypeptide(L)'
;MMSGQQFEELSLPEQIKAMGGNTYLDVRQLDDGTIVGLGKLLYTTAVYIDMSLWGWAHRYCFKDRDLAIAEYRKLKNGDETPTGWIAHRP
;
A
#
# COMPACT_ATOMS: atom_id res chain seq x y z
N MET A 1 -10.47 -12.71 -18.85
CA MET A 1 -10.97 -12.81 -17.47
C MET A 1 -10.15 -13.91 -16.80
N MET A 2 -9.43 -13.60 -15.72
CA MET A 2 -8.60 -14.57 -15.00
C MET A 2 -9.50 -15.45 -14.12
N SER A 3 -9.33 -16.77 -14.16
CA SER A 3 -10.15 -17.75 -13.43
C SER A 3 -9.74 -17.83 -11.95
N GLY A 4 -10.69 -18.14 -11.05
CA GLY A 4 -10.50 -18.17 -9.60
C GLY A 4 -9.34 -19.05 -9.07
N GLN A 5 -8.90 -20.07 -9.84
CA GLN A 5 -7.73 -20.89 -9.48
C GLN A 5 -6.38 -20.17 -9.59
N GLN A 6 -6.27 -19.05 -10.31
CA GLN A 6 -4.98 -18.35 -10.51
C GLN A 6 -4.61 -17.40 -9.36
N PHE A 7 -5.54 -17.10 -8.45
CA PHE A 7 -5.26 -16.23 -7.30
C PHE A 7 -4.59 -16.99 -6.13
N GLU A 8 -4.78 -18.31 -6.03
CA GLU A 8 -4.23 -19.13 -4.94
C GLU A 8 -2.70 -19.31 -5.00
N GLU A 9 -2.09 -19.11 -6.17
CA GLU A 9 -0.63 -19.20 -6.34
C GLU A 9 0.09 -17.86 -6.17
N LEU A 10 -0.65 -16.74 -6.11
CA LEU A 10 -0.07 -15.41 -5.93
C LEU A 10 0.25 -15.16 -4.46
N SER A 11 1.35 -14.47 -4.20
CA SER A 11 1.63 -13.98 -2.85
C SER A 11 0.55 -12.97 -2.40
N LEU A 12 0.33 -12.85 -1.09
CA LEU A 12 -0.68 -11.94 -0.55
C LEU A 12 -0.53 -10.48 -1.05
N PRO A 13 0.68 -9.89 -1.14
CA PRO A 13 0.88 -8.58 -1.75
C PRO A 13 0.43 -8.49 -3.22
N GLU A 14 0.68 -9.54 -4.00
CA GLU A 14 0.28 -9.59 -5.42
C GLU A 14 -1.24 -9.71 -5.57
N GLN A 15 -1.90 -10.49 -4.72
CA GLN A 15 -3.35 -10.57 -4.67
C GLN A 15 -3.96 -9.20 -4.35
N ILE A 16 -3.46 -8.52 -3.32
CA ILE A 16 -3.90 -7.17 -2.93
C ILE A 16 -3.70 -6.19 -4.09
N LYS A 17 -2.53 -6.22 -4.74
CA LYS A 17 -2.23 -5.36 -5.89
C LYS A 17 -3.19 -5.60 -7.06
N ALA A 18 -3.48 -6.86 -7.37
CA ALA A 18 -4.40 -7.25 -8.44
C ALA A 18 -5.85 -6.80 -8.14
N MET A 19 -6.32 -6.99 -6.92
CA MET A 19 -7.65 -6.56 -6.48
C MET A 19 -7.83 -5.03 -6.52
N GLY A 20 -6.74 -4.29 -6.30
CA GLY A 20 -6.74 -2.83 -6.34
C GLY A 20 -6.99 -2.21 -7.73
N GLY A 21 -7.13 -3.00 -8.79
CA GLY A 21 -7.57 -2.50 -10.10
C GLY A 21 -6.70 -1.37 -10.66
N ASN A 22 -5.37 -1.50 -10.59
CA ASN A 22 -4.37 -0.50 -10.97
C ASN A 22 -4.32 0.79 -10.12
N THR A 23 -5.02 0.86 -8.98
CA THR A 23 -4.89 2.00 -8.06
C THR A 23 -3.61 1.94 -7.23
N TYR A 24 -3.10 0.73 -6.97
CA TYR A 24 -1.81 0.51 -6.31
C TYR A 24 -0.66 0.51 -7.32
N LEU A 25 0.29 1.42 -7.11
CA LEU A 25 1.54 1.50 -7.83
C LEU A 25 2.47 0.36 -7.38
N ASP A 26 2.54 0.14 -6.07
CA ASP A 26 3.37 -0.89 -5.46
C ASP A 26 2.75 -1.45 -4.17
N VAL A 27 3.05 -2.70 -3.87
CA VAL A 27 2.63 -3.39 -2.64
C VAL A 27 3.75 -4.35 -2.26
N ARG A 28 4.20 -4.28 -1.01
CA ARG A 28 5.28 -5.15 -0.50
C ARG A 28 5.01 -5.57 0.94
N GLN A 29 5.62 -6.68 1.32
CA GLN A 29 5.69 -7.10 2.72
C GLN A 29 6.97 -6.55 3.35
N LEU A 30 6.87 -6.12 4.61
CA LEU A 30 7.99 -5.68 5.45
C LEU A 30 8.57 -6.87 6.24
N ASP A 31 9.69 -6.65 6.93
CA ASP A 31 10.42 -7.71 7.64
C ASP A 31 9.64 -8.28 8.84
N ASP A 32 8.74 -7.47 9.42
CA ASP A 32 7.82 -7.86 10.50
C ASP A 32 6.56 -8.60 9.99
N GLY A 33 6.43 -8.74 8.68
CA GLY A 33 5.28 -9.36 8.03
C GLY A 33 4.15 -8.40 7.67
N THR A 34 4.20 -7.12 8.08
CA THR A 34 3.20 -6.12 7.72
C THR A 34 3.24 -5.83 6.22
N ILE A 35 2.07 -5.73 5.59
CA ILE A 35 1.96 -5.36 4.17
C ILE A 35 1.71 -3.86 4.06
N VAL A 36 2.51 -3.22 3.22
CA VAL A 36 2.39 -1.80 2.90
C VAL A 36 2.20 -1.58 1.41
N GLY A 37 1.42 -0.56 1.07
CA GLY A 37 1.10 -0.21 -0.30
C GLY A 37 1.36 1.24 -0.61
N LEU A 38 1.67 1.50 -1.87
CA LEU A 38 1.74 2.83 -2.45
C LEU A 38 0.66 2.91 -3.52
N GLY A 39 -0.29 3.82 -3.37
CA GLY A 39 -1.39 4.01 -4.32
C GLY A 39 -1.48 5.42 -4.85
N LYS A 40 -2.05 5.54 -6.05
CA LYS A 40 -2.36 6.82 -6.67
C LYS A 40 -3.85 7.12 -6.48
N LEU A 41 -4.14 8.26 -5.87
CA LEU A 41 -5.47 8.84 -5.80
C LEU A 41 -5.64 9.89 -6.91
N LEU A 42 -6.84 10.46 -7.03
CA LEU A 42 -7.16 11.44 -8.08
C LEU A 42 -6.23 12.67 -8.04
N TYR A 43 -5.82 13.12 -6.85
CA TYR A 43 -5.00 14.32 -6.66
C TYR A 43 -3.75 14.12 -5.80
N THR A 44 -3.62 12.97 -5.13
CA THR A 44 -2.59 12.71 -4.13
C THR A 44 -1.99 11.33 -4.32
N THR A 45 -0.84 11.09 -3.69
CA THR A 45 -0.26 9.74 -3.57
C THR A 45 -0.44 9.28 -2.14
N ALA A 46 -0.87 8.04 -1.93
CA ALA A 46 -1.18 7.51 -0.61
C ALA A 46 -0.26 6.34 -0.26
N VAL A 47 0.22 6.34 0.98
CA VAL A 47 0.89 5.20 1.61
C VAL A 47 -0.11 4.51 2.52
N TYR A 48 -0.31 3.22 2.32
CA TYR A 48 -1.19 2.35 3.07
C TYR A 48 -0.36 1.45 3.96
N ILE A 49 -0.73 1.31 5.22
CA ILE A 49 -0.05 0.46 6.20
C ILE A 49 -1.04 -0.55 6.77
N ASP A 50 -0.52 -1.75 7.06
CA ASP A 50 -1.26 -2.90 7.54
C ASP A 50 -2.40 -3.30 6.59
N MET A 51 -2.02 -3.58 5.35
CA MET A 51 -2.93 -4.00 4.29
C MET A 51 -3.29 -5.49 4.41
N SER A 52 -4.55 -5.79 4.12
CA SER A 52 -5.08 -7.14 3.96
C SER A 52 -5.96 -7.21 2.70
N LEU A 53 -6.49 -8.40 2.40
CA LEU A 53 -7.49 -8.57 1.32
C LEU A 53 -8.77 -7.75 1.56
N TRP A 54 -9.04 -7.37 2.81
CA TRP A 54 -10.27 -6.70 3.22
C TRP A 54 -10.12 -5.18 3.35
N GLY A 55 -8.89 -4.66 3.34
CA GLY A 55 -8.66 -3.23 3.53
C GLY A 55 -7.25 -2.90 4.03
N TRP A 56 -7.15 -1.83 4.80
CA TRP A 56 -5.92 -1.30 5.38
C TRP A 56 -6.26 -0.65 6.73
N ALA A 57 -5.32 -0.63 7.67
CA ALA A 57 -5.51 0.04 8.96
C ALA A 57 -5.19 1.53 8.90
N HIS A 58 -4.15 1.92 8.14
CA HIS A 58 -3.77 3.33 8.04
C HIS A 58 -3.53 3.76 6.60
N ARG A 59 -3.94 5.00 6.29
CA ARG A 59 -3.67 5.64 5.00
C ARG A 59 -3.17 7.07 5.19
N TYR A 60 -1.96 7.34 4.70
CA TYR A 60 -1.30 8.63 4.73
C TYR A 60 -1.24 9.22 3.32
N CYS A 61 -1.87 10.37 3.12
CA CYS A 61 -1.94 11.05 1.83
C CYS A 61 -0.87 12.14 1.72
N PHE A 62 -0.20 12.17 0.59
CA PHE A 62 0.87 13.12 0.26
C PHE A 62 0.48 13.94 -0.97
N LYS A 63 0.79 15.24 -0.92
CA LYS A 63 0.67 16.12 -2.09
C LYS A 63 1.81 15.88 -3.08
N ASP A 64 3.02 15.66 -2.56
CA ASP A 64 4.21 15.36 -3.34
C ASP A 64 4.36 13.85 -3.52
N ARG A 65 4.46 13.41 -4.78
CA ARG A 65 4.60 12.00 -5.15
C ARG A 65 5.97 11.44 -4.75
N ASP A 66 7.03 12.21 -4.94
CA ASP A 66 8.40 11.73 -4.70
C ASP A 66 8.66 11.58 -3.20
N LEU A 67 8.07 12.48 -2.40
CA LEU A 67 8.06 12.32 -0.94
C LEU A 67 7.33 11.04 -0.52
N ALA A 68 6.16 10.75 -1.09
CA ALA A 68 5.40 9.54 -0.78
C ALA A 68 6.20 8.26 -1.11
N ILE A 69 6.88 8.24 -2.26
CA ILE A 69 7.75 7.13 -2.67
C ILE A 69 8.94 6.99 -1.72
N ALA A 70 9.56 8.11 -1.33
CA ALA A 70 10.70 8.10 -0.42
C ALA A 70 10.30 7.55 0.96
N GLU A 71 9.19 8.02 1.53
CA GLU A 71 8.71 7.54 2.82
C GLU A 71 8.26 6.08 2.76
N TYR A 72 7.54 5.67 1.71
CA TYR A 72 7.16 4.27 1.49
C TYR A 72 8.35 3.31 1.48
N ARG A 73 9.46 3.71 0.86
CA ARG A 73 10.70 2.92 0.80
C ARG A 73 11.46 2.88 2.13
N LYS A 74 11.27 3.88 2.99
CA LYS A 74 11.91 3.93 4.31
C LYS A 74 11.27 2.99 5.32
N LEU A 75 9.98 2.67 5.16
CA LEU A 75 9.25 1.82 6.10
C LEU A 75 9.91 0.47 6.28
N LYS A 76 10.13 0.08 7.54
CA LYS A 76 10.71 -1.20 7.95
C LYS A 76 9.76 -2.08 8.75
N ASN A 77 8.76 -1.47 9.39
CA ASN A 77 7.72 -2.16 10.15
C ASN A 77 6.38 -1.39 10.06
N GLY A 78 5.30 -2.02 10.53
CA GLY A 78 3.95 -1.47 10.53
C GLY A 78 3.70 -0.34 11.53
N ASP A 79 4.54 -0.20 12.56
CA ASP A 79 4.40 0.85 13.59
C ASP A 79 5.05 2.18 13.16
N GLU A 80 5.89 2.16 12.12
CA GLU A 80 6.53 3.35 11.59
C GLU A 80 5.51 4.26 10.90
N THR A 81 5.47 5.51 11.34
CA THR A 81 4.62 6.53 10.75
C THR A 81 5.40 7.35 9.71
N PRO A 82 4.99 7.35 8.43
CA PRO A 82 5.52 8.26 7.42
C PRO A 82 5.40 9.73 7.84
N THR A 83 6.31 10.57 7.37
CA THR A 83 6.34 12.00 7.73
C THR A 83 6.05 12.90 6.52
N GLY A 84 5.46 14.07 6.75
CA GLY A 84 5.16 15.03 5.68
C GLY A 84 3.87 14.75 4.89
N TRP A 85 2.97 13.93 5.44
CA TRP A 85 1.62 13.75 4.91
C TRP A 85 0.74 14.97 5.18
N ILE A 86 -0.26 15.17 4.31
CA ILE A 86 -1.25 16.25 4.40
C ILE A 86 -2.60 15.78 4.93
N ALA A 87 -2.86 14.47 4.93
CA ALA A 87 -4.02 13.87 5.58
C ALA A 87 -3.73 12.42 6.02
N HIS A 88 -4.35 12.00 7.11
CA HIS A 88 -4.29 10.64 7.64
C HIS A 88 -5.71 10.09 7.85
N ARG A 89 -5.91 8.81 7.54
CA ARG A 89 -7.12 8.05 7.87
C ARG A 89 -6.72 6.77 8.61
N PRO A 90 -7.17 6.57 9.85
CA PRO A 90 -7.21 5.25 10.48
C PRO A 90 -8.39 4.44 9.94
#